data_AF-A0A164V7W8-F1
#
_entry.id   AF-A0A164V7W8-F1
#
_cell.length_a   1.000
_cell.length_b   1.000
_cell.length_c   1.000
_cell.angle_alpha   90.00
_cell.angle_beta   90.00
_cell.angle_gamma   90.00
#
_symmetry.space_group_name_H-M   'P 1'
#
loop_
_entity.id
_entity.type
_entity.pdbx_description
1 polymer ?
#
loop_
_entity_poly.entity_id
_entity_poly.type
_entity_poly.pdbx_seq_one_letter_code
_entity_poly.pdbx_strand_id
1 'polypeptide(L)'
;MKQGQSSPPRSLHNDLIHVCAVVGLPTEARAFLQDMQMMGEEPDTQTFDSLLHAERFSDTRVLYEVVDMMRKTNTGTDDRIFHHIIKRNAFQGQVEMCLQLLSIMETMKIEPSASTVHHVIKVMVNNELPRLAWEVALAFEDAGSRRLQTESWLNCLEACADSLFLEGTLSCWQKLTKDRGVVLHEGLYLKVLNTASRHAQPTFAFEVLDSMEALGIALDEHHFSPLLEACCKDGQLVEAFTALELIASKGLLESSSEISRPLLDFVAAGSNSVDDAWDIFEQLHRDGHGVSVTSFNLLIEASVRINDLPRALGIFQAADTLDITPNIETYHALLSGVVRAGHHELGRELVQEMQAAAMAFTSKTYRLLISLSLHRDNYEEVFFLLEEMKRKGFRPGVGVYEEIIGKCVVKNDARWRLAVSEAKQQGYKLSDSLQALINAGGKEFEQALSEKT
;
A
#
# COMPACT_ATOMS: atom_id res chain seq x y z
N MET A 1 48.93 30.05 25.58
CA MET A 1 49.88 29.43 24.61
C MET A 1 50.98 30.39 24.13
N LYS A 2 50.76 31.71 24.06
CA LYS A 2 51.79 32.70 23.67
C LYS A 2 52.90 32.98 24.69
N GLN A 3 53.01 32.21 25.78
CA GLN A 3 54.04 32.41 26.82
C GLN A 3 55.32 31.58 26.62
N GLY A 4 55.37 30.71 25.59
CA GLY A 4 56.60 30.00 25.17
C GLY A 4 56.97 30.37 23.74
N GLN A 5 58.24 30.69 23.49
CA GLN A 5 58.81 31.23 22.23
C GLN A 5 58.81 30.26 21.03
N SER A 6 57.85 29.35 20.91
CA SER A 6 57.65 28.55 19.70
C SER A 6 56.31 28.90 19.10
N SER A 7 56.29 29.24 17.80
CA SER A 7 55.02 29.34 17.06
C SER A 7 54.23 28.06 17.27
N PRO A 8 52.93 28.14 17.62
CA PRO A 8 52.10 26.95 17.73
C PRO A 8 52.11 26.25 16.37
N PRO A 9 52.22 24.91 16.30
CA PRO A 9 52.26 24.21 15.03
C PRO A 9 50.90 24.33 14.34
N ARG A 10 50.88 24.46 13.01
CA ARG A 10 49.67 24.39 12.17
C ARG A 10 48.62 23.36 12.58
N SER A 11 49.04 22.18 13.02
CA SER A 11 48.12 21.13 13.50
C SER A 11 47.27 21.60 14.68
N LEU A 12 47.86 22.39 15.59
CA LEU A 12 47.17 22.93 16.76
C LEU A 12 46.18 24.04 16.37
N HIS A 13 46.51 24.91 15.40
CA HIS A 13 45.54 25.87 14.87
C HIS A 13 44.36 25.15 14.20
N ASN A 14 44.63 24.12 13.39
CA ASN A 14 43.58 23.30 12.79
C ASN A 14 42.71 22.61 13.85
N ASP A 15 43.29 22.07 14.92
CA ASP A 15 42.54 21.46 16.02
C ASP A 15 41.67 22.47 16.77
N LEU A 16 42.19 23.68 17.02
CA LEU A 16 41.44 24.75 17.68
C LEU A 16 40.27 25.24 16.82
N ILE A 17 40.51 25.47 15.53
CA ILE A 17 39.46 25.84 14.56
C ILE A 17 38.41 24.73 14.48
N HIS A 18 38.84 23.46 14.43
CA HIS A 18 37.93 22.32 14.43
C HIS A 18 37.08 22.24 15.71
N VAL A 19 37.67 22.45 16.89
CA VAL A 19 36.92 22.51 18.16
C VAL A 19 35.90 23.63 18.14
N CYS A 20 36.28 24.84 17.69
CA CYS A 20 35.35 25.95 17.52
C CYS A 20 34.21 25.59 16.56
N ALA A 21 34.51 24.86 15.47
CA ALA A 21 33.51 24.42 14.51
C ALA A 21 32.49 23.44 15.12
N VAL A 22 32.96 22.44 15.87
CA VAL A 22 32.11 21.46 16.56
C VAL A 22 31.23 22.13 17.61
N VAL A 23 31.77 23.09 18.36
CA VAL A 23 31.04 23.82 19.40
C VAL A 23 30.09 24.88 18.83
N GLY A 24 30.29 25.31 17.57
CA GLY A 24 29.46 26.34 16.92
C GLY A 24 29.89 27.77 17.26
N LEU A 25 31.20 28.02 17.31
CA LEU A 25 31.81 29.31 17.62
C LEU A 25 32.51 29.90 16.37
N PRO A 26 31.75 30.49 15.42
CA PRO A 26 32.30 30.97 14.14
C PRO A 26 33.25 32.16 14.32
N THR A 27 32.95 33.06 15.26
CA THR A 27 33.79 34.24 15.56
C THR A 27 35.17 33.85 16.04
N GLU A 28 35.26 32.86 16.92
CA GLU A 28 36.48 32.33 17.49
C GLU A 28 37.26 31.53 16.45
N ALA A 29 36.57 30.74 15.61
CA ALA A 29 37.19 30.05 14.49
C ALA A 29 37.89 31.03 13.52
N ARG A 30 37.23 32.16 13.18
CA ARG A 30 37.82 33.23 12.38
C ARG A 30 39.01 33.91 13.08
N ALA A 31 38.92 34.12 14.39
CA ALA A 31 40.02 34.69 15.16
C ALA A 31 41.26 33.79 15.14
N PHE A 32 41.09 32.47 15.25
CA PHE A 32 42.20 31.51 15.13
C PHE A 32 42.78 31.44 13.73
N LEU A 33 41.96 31.57 12.67
CA LEU A 33 42.45 31.69 11.30
C LEU A 33 43.30 32.96 11.11
N GLN A 34 42.86 34.10 11.65
CA GLN A 34 43.63 35.34 11.59
C GLN A 34 44.95 35.23 12.35
N ASP A 35 44.95 34.57 13.51
CA ASP A 35 46.18 34.29 14.27
C ASP A 35 47.13 33.39 13.47
N MET A 36 46.60 32.34 12.82
CA MET A 36 47.37 31.45 11.94
C MET A 36 48.04 32.22 10.79
N GLN A 37 47.29 33.10 10.11
CA GLN A 37 47.81 33.94 9.03
C GLN A 37 48.84 34.98 9.52
N MET A 38 48.62 35.59 10.69
CA MET A 38 49.57 36.53 11.31
C MET A 38 50.90 35.86 11.66
N MET A 39 50.87 34.56 11.95
CA MET A 39 52.06 33.76 12.25
C MET A 39 52.77 33.25 10.98
N GLY A 40 52.26 33.59 9.79
CA GLY A 40 52.84 33.23 8.50
C GLY A 40 52.52 31.80 8.05
N GLU A 41 51.54 31.14 8.68
CA GLU A 41 51.09 29.81 8.26
C GLU A 41 49.93 29.93 7.26
N GLU A 42 50.05 29.22 6.14
CA GLU A 42 48.99 29.21 5.11
C GLU A 42 47.90 28.20 5.46
N PRO A 43 46.60 28.60 5.38
CA PRO A 43 45.48 27.69 5.56
C PRO A 43 45.54 26.52 4.57
N ASP A 44 45.12 25.34 5.01
CA ASP A 44 45.00 24.16 4.16
C ASP A 44 43.55 23.66 4.07
N THR A 45 43.34 22.56 3.35
CA THR A 45 42.01 21.96 3.17
C THR A 45 41.31 21.65 4.49
N GLN A 46 42.05 21.23 5.53
CA GLN A 46 41.48 20.93 6.85
C GLN A 46 41.08 22.22 7.58
N THR A 47 41.87 23.29 7.43
CA THR A 47 41.52 24.61 7.95
C THR A 47 40.19 25.08 7.37
N PHE A 48 40.05 25.01 6.04
CA PHE A 48 38.85 25.47 5.35
C PHE A 48 37.62 24.59 5.58
N ASP A 49 37.77 23.26 5.65
CA ASP A 49 36.68 22.34 6.02
C ASP A 49 36.13 22.69 7.42
N SER A 50 37.03 22.88 8.39
CA SER A 50 36.66 23.26 9.76
C SER A 50 36.01 24.64 9.81
N LEU A 51 36.51 25.60 9.03
CA LEU A 51 35.96 26.95 8.98
C LEU A 51 34.56 26.98 8.35
N LEU A 52 34.35 26.30 7.22
CA LEU A 52 33.03 26.19 6.59
C LEU A 52 32.03 25.49 7.51
N HIS A 53 32.47 24.47 8.26
CA HIS A 53 31.63 23.81 9.25
C HIS A 53 31.28 24.71 10.45
N ALA A 54 32.19 25.59 10.88
CA ALA A 54 31.90 26.59 11.91
C ALA A 54 30.85 27.60 11.45
N GLU A 55 30.88 27.97 10.17
CA GLU A 55 30.01 28.95 9.52
C GLU A 55 28.69 28.34 8.99
N ARG A 56 28.31 27.15 9.44
CA ARG A 56 27.18 26.40 8.86
C ARG A 56 25.79 27.00 9.02
N PHE A 57 25.63 27.92 9.97
CA PHE A 57 24.39 28.67 10.19
C PHE A 57 24.53 30.14 9.78
N SER A 58 25.65 30.50 9.16
CA SER A 58 25.92 31.86 8.71
C SER A 58 25.36 32.09 7.30
N ASP A 59 25.19 33.36 6.94
CA ASP A 59 24.73 33.74 5.60
C ASP A 59 25.63 33.18 4.49
N THR A 60 25.06 32.88 3.33
CA THR A 60 25.81 32.40 2.15
C THR A 60 26.97 33.33 1.77
N ARG A 61 26.85 34.64 2.04
CA ARG A 61 27.92 35.63 1.83
C ARG A 61 29.19 35.30 2.62
N VAL A 62 29.05 34.87 3.87
CA VAL A 62 30.16 34.47 4.75
C VAL A 62 30.84 33.22 4.19
N LEU A 63 30.07 32.26 3.67
CA LEU A 63 30.63 31.09 3.01
C LEU A 63 31.39 31.45 1.73
N TYR A 64 30.88 32.41 0.94
CA TYR A 64 31.61 32.95 -0.22
C TYR A 64 32.94 33.59 0.16
N GLU A 65 33.02 34.32 1.27
CA GLU A 65 34.29 34.90 1.76
C GLU A 65 35.32 33.82 2.05
N VAL A 66 34.90 32.74 2.73
CA VAL A 66 35.77 31.61 3.05
C VAL A 66 36.26 30.92 1.77
N VAL A 67 35.37 30.70 0.81
CA VAL A 67 35.71 30.05 -0.46
C VAL A 67 36.56 30.95 -1.38
N ASP A 68 36.35 32.27 -1.38
CA ASP A 68 37.23 33.21 -2.09
C ASP A 68 38.65 33.21 -1.47
N MET A 69 38.75 33.03 -0.15
CA MET A 69 40.03 32.85 0.53
C MET A 69 40.72 31.54 0.13
N MET A 70 39.97 30.44 -0.04
CA MET A 70 40.49 29.18 -0.59
C MET A 70 41.06 29.37 -2.00
N ARG A 71 40.39 30.18 -2.82
CA ARG A 71 40.85 30.50 -4.17
C ARG A 71 42.15 31.31 -4.16
N LYS A 72 42.24 32.34 -3.32
CA LYS A 72 43.43 33.21 -3.21
C LYS A 72 44.66 32.47 -2.71
N THR A 73 44.47 31.49 -1.84
CA THR A 73 45.54 30.62 -1.31
C THR A 73 45.90 29.46 -2.25
N ASN A 74 45.24 29.37 -3.41
CA ASN A 74 45.40 28.30 -4.40
C ASN A 74 45.21 26.88 -3.80
N THR A 75 44.48 26.78 -2.69
CA THR A 75 44.13 25.51 -2.07
C THR A 75 42.90 24.94 -2.79
N GLY A 76 43.16 24.08 -3.79
CA GLY A 76 42.19 23.25 -4.53
C GLY A 76 40.88 23.95 -4.89
N THR A 77 40.90 24.70 -5.98
CA THR A 77 39.71 25.29 -6.62
C THR A 77 38.99 24.30 -7.53
N ASP A 78 39.17 22.99 -7.32
CA ASP A 78 38.56 21.92 -8.09
C ASP A 78 37.45 21.21 -7.29
N ASP A 79 36.65 20.39 -7.97
CA ASP A 79 35.56 19.63 -7.35
C ASP A 79 36.02 18.77 -6.16
N ARG A 80 37.31 18.38 -6.08
CA ARG A 80 37.80 17.46 -5.05
C ARG A 80 37.65 18.01 -3.63
N ILE A 81 37.90 19.30 -3.42
CA ILE A 81 37.76 19.88 -2.09
C ILE A 81 36.29 19.96 -1.69
N PHE A 82 35.43 20.48 -2.58
CA PHE A 82 33.98 20.49 -2.35
C PHE A 82 33.43 19.09 -2.12
N HIS A 83 33.91 18.09 -2.85
CA HIS A 83 33.56 16.69 -2.67
C HIS A 83 33.79 16.22 -1.23
N HIS A 84 34.99 16.46 -0.68
CA HIS A 84 35.32 16.03 0.69
C HIS A 84 34.48 16.74 1.75
N ILE A 85 34.26 18.04 1.59
CA ILE A 85 33.47 18.86 2.53
C ILE A 85 31.99 18.46 2.46
N ILE A 86 31.42 18.35 1.26
CA ILE A 86 30.03 17.92 1.05
C ILE A 86 29.84 16.49 1.57
N LYS A 87 30.76 15.57 1.29
CA LYS A 87 30.70 14.20 1.80
C LYS A 87 30.66 14.14 3.34
N ARG A 88 31.49 14.95 4.00
CA ARG A 88 31.53 15.03 5.46
C ARG A 88 30.22 15.62 6.03
N ASN A 89 29.74 16.73 5.47
CA ASN A 89 28.50 17.37 5.92
C ASN A 89 27.27 16.50 5.64
N ALA A 90 27.26 15.77 4.52
CA ALA A 90 26.24 14.78 4.19
C ALA A 90 26.21 13.64 5.23
N PHE A 91 27.38 13.14 5.67
CA PHE A 91 27.46 12.13 6.73
C PHE A 91 26.92 12.64 8.08
N GLN A 92 27.02 13.95 8.33
CA GLN A 92 26.50 14.60 9.54
C GLN A 92 25.03 15.02 9.43
N GLY A 93 24.35 14.73 8.31
CA GLY A 93 22.95 15.10 8.11
C GLY A 93 22.69 16.56 7.74
N GLN A 94 23.73 17.34 7.40
CA GLN A 94 23.62 18.79 7.18
C GLN A 94 23.19 19.13 5.74
N VAL A 95 21.90 18.99 5.45
CA VAL A 95 21.34 19.22 4.10
C VAL A 95 21.53 20.66 3.62
N GLU A 96 21.27 21.65 4.49
CA GLU A 96 21.36 23.08 4.13
C GLU A 96 22.78 23.48 3.70
N MET A 97 23.78 23.06 4.47
CA MET A 97 25.20 23.28 4.13
C MET A 97 25.56 22.66 2.78
N CYS A 98 25.13 21.42 2.52
CA CYS A 98 25.36 20.76 1.23
C CYS A 98 24.76 21.56 0.06
N LEU A 99 23.55 22.09 0.21
CA LEU A 99 22.88 22.92 -0.80
C LEU A 99 23.58 24.27 -1.01
N GLN A 100 23.98 24.93 0.07
CA GLN A 100 24.74 26.18 0.01
C GLN A 100 26.07 25.99 -0.73
N LEU A 101 26.78 24.90 -0.46
CA LEU A 101 28.03 24.55 -1.15
C LEU A 101 27.79 24.29 -2.65
N LEU A 102 26.72 23.59 -3.04
CA LEU A 102 26.36 23.43 -4.45
C LEU A 102 26.07 24.77 -5.16
N SER A 103 25.35 25.67 -4.50
CA SER A 103 25.08 27.01 -5.05
C SER A 103 26.36 27.86 -5.22
N ILE A 104 27.29 27.73 -4.28
CA ILE A 104 28.62 28.36 -4.39
C ILE A 104 29.39 27.79 -5.58
N MET A 105 29.40 26.46 -5.76
CA MET A 105 30.04 25.82 -6.91
C MET A 105 29.48 26.34 -8.24
N GLU A 106 28.16 26.48 -8.35
CA GLU A 106 27.49 27.03 -9.54
C GLU A 106 27.92 28.48 -9.83
N THR A 107 27.91 29.35 -8.81
CA THR A 107 28.33 30.75 -8.93
C THR A 107 29.80 30.88 -9.35
N MET A 108 30.63 29.93 -8.91
CA MET A 108 32.04 29.83 -9.30
C MET A 108 32.28 29.13 -10.63
N LYS A 109 31.23 28.62 -11.28
CA LYS A 109 31.29 27.82 -12.52
C LYS A 109 32.16 26.56 -12.37
N ILE A 110 32.16 25.96 -11.18
CA ILE A 110 32.79 24.67 -10.89
C ILE A 110 31.74 23.59 -11.08
N GLU A 111 31.92 22.70 -12.06
CA GLU A 111 30.98 21.59 -12.31
C GLU A 111 31.21 20.46 -11.29
N PRO A 112 30.21 20.15 -10.43
CA PRO A 112 30.36 19.08 -9.45
C PRO A 112 30.53 17.73 -10.11
N SER A 113 31.23 16.80 -9.46
CA SER A 113 31.26 15.40 -9.90
C SER A 113 29.96 14.69 -9.52
N ALA A 114 29.65 13.62 -10.27
CA ALA A 114 28.50 12.77 -9.96
C ALA A 114 28.59 12.17 -8.53
N SER A 115 29.80 11.96 -8.01
CA SER A 115 30.00 11.48 -6.64
C SER A 115 29.70 12.57 -5.61
N THR A 116 30.05 13.84 -5.87
CA THR A 116 29.67 14.97 -5.01
C THR A 116 28.15 15.06 -4.90
N VAL A 117 27.44 15.06 -6.03
CA VAL A 117 25.96 15.14 -6.04
C VAL A 117 25.31 13.91 -5.43
N HIS A 118 25.88 12.71 -5.60
CA HIS A 118 25.39 11.49 -4.91
C HIS A 118 25.31 11.67 -3.39
N HIS A 119 26.33 12.26 -2.75
CA HIS A 119 26.31 12.48 -1.30
C HIS A 119 25.22 13.49 -0.90
N VAL A 120 24.97 14.51 -1.72
CA VAL A 120 23.88 15.48 -1.50
C VAL A 120 22.51 14.81 -1.58
N ILE A 121 22.28 14.01 -2.63
CA ILE A 121 21.04 13.23 -2.79
C ILE A 121 20.86 12.29 -1.59
N LYS A 122 21.91 11.57 -1.19
CA LYS A 122 21.86 10.62 -0.09
C LYS A 122 21.48 11.28 1.24
N VAL A 123 22.04 12.46 1.54
CA VAL A 123 21.66 13.16 2.78
C VAL A 123 20.22 13.66 2.74
N MET A 124 19.72 14.11 1.58
CA MET A 124 18.32 14.51 1.44
C MET A 124 17.35 13.34 1.62
N VAL A 125 17.65 12.20 1.00
CA VAL A 125 16.88 10.97 1.16
C VAL A 125 16.84 10.53 2.62
N ASN A 126 17.99 10.51 3.30
CA ASN A 126 18.07 10.14 4.72
C ASN A 126 17.32 11.11 5.67
N ASN A 127 17.03 12.34 5.22
CA ASN A 127 16.26 13.33 5.98
C ASN A 127 14.80 13.42 5.51
N GLU A 128 14.30 12.42 4.77
CA GLU A 128 12.91 12.38 4.29
C GLU A 128 12.55 13.57 3.39
N LEU A 129 13.50 14.03 2.56
CA LEU A 129 13.33 15.12 1.58
C LEU A 129 13.38 14.60 0.13
N PRO A 130 12.48 13.68 -0.28
CA PRO A 130 12.52 13.02 -1.59
C PRO A 130 12.34 14.01 -2.76
N ARG A 131 11.51 15.04 -2.58
CA ARG A 131 11.29 16.06 -3.61
C ARG A 131 12.56 16.85 -3.92
N LEU A 132 13.27 17.32 -2.89
CA LEU A 132 14.54 18.03 -3.07
C LEU A 132 15.61 17.13 -3.67
N ALA A 133 15.71 15.87 -3.20
CA ALA A 133 16.64 14.90 -3.74
C ALA A 133 16.42 14.67 -5.25
N TRP A 134 15.17 14.52 -5.66
CA TRP A 134 14.77 14.37 -7.05
C TRP A 134 15.03 15.63 -7.89
N GLU A 135 14.66 16.82 -7.41
CA GLU A 135 14.91 18.10 -8.10
C GLU A 135 16.40 18.34 -8.33
N VAL A 136 17.26 18.07 -7.33
CA VAL A 136 18.72 18.17 -7.47
C VAL A 136 19.27 17.14 -8.47
N ALA A 137 18.72 15.92 -8.47
CA ALA A 137 19.13 14.89 -9.41
C ALA A 137 18.83 15.28 -10.87
N LEU A 138 17.63 15.80 -11.13
CA LEU A 138 17.23 16.31 -12.44
C LEU A 138 18.06 17.51 -12.85
N ALA A 139 18.17 18.53 -12.00
CA ALA A 139 18.91 19.75 -12.30
C ALA A 139 20.37 19.47 -12.67
N PHE A 140 21.01 18.49 -12.01
CA PHE A 140 22.38 18.10 -12.34
C PHE A 140 22.51 17.44 -13.72
N GLU A 141 21.60 16.54 -14.10
CA GLU A 141 21.65 15.91 -15.43
C GLU A 141 21.20 16.87 -16.55
N ASP A 142 20.32 17.83 -16.27
CA ASP A 142 19.87 18.84 -17.25
C ASP A 142 20.92 19.93 -17.49
N ALA A 143 21.64 20.36 -16.45
CA ALA A 143 22.66 21.41 -16.54
C ALA A 143 24.04 20.89 -17.00
N GLY A 144 24.31 19.60 -16.84
CA GLY A 144 25.63 19.00 -17.02
C GLY A 144 25.74 18.09 -18.25
N SER A 145 26.98 17.85 -18.70
CA SER A 145 27.27 16.77 -19.66
C SER A 145 27.49 15.41 -18.98
N ARG A 146 27.40 15.36 -17.65
CA ARG A 146 27.72 14.20 -16.80
C ARG A 146 26.45 13.52 -16.32
N ARG A 147 26.48 12.19 -16.29
CA ARG A 147 25.36 11.36 -15.81
C ARG A 147 25.54 11.00 -14.34
N LEU A 148 24.46 10.98 -13.57
CA LEU A 148 24.48 10.49 -12.20
C LEU A 148 24.65 8.97 -12.17
N GLN A 149 25.15 8.48 -11.05
CA GLN A 149 25.23 7.05 -10.76
C GLN A 149 23.82 6.45 -10.62
N THR A 150 23.67 5.19 -11.01
CA THR A 150 22.39 4.47 -10.89
C THR A 150 21.92 4.40 -9.43
N GLU A 151 22.85 4.27 -8.48
CA GLU A 151 22.53 4.27 -7.03
C GLU A 151 21.83 5.57 -6.59
N SER A 152 22.20 6.72 -7.17
CA SER A 152 21.55 8.00 -6.84
C SER A 152 20.08 8.00 -7.26
N TRP A 153 19.77 7.51 -8.47
CA TRP A 153 18.40 7.41 -8.96
C TRP A 153 17.59 6.35 -8.22
N LEU A 154 18.22 5.23 -7.81
CA LEU A 154 17.57 4.22 -6.96
C LEU A 154 17.19 4.80 -5.59
N ASN A 155 18.10 5.53 -4.95
CA ASN A 155 17.80 6.20 -3.67
C ASN A 155 16.66 7.22 -3.82
N CYS A 156 16.62 7.98 -4.93
CA CYS A 156 15.52 8.88 -5.23
C CYS A 156 14.20 8.13 -5.44
N LEU A 157 14.19 7.06 -6.24
CA LEU A 157 12.98 6.27 -6.50
C LEU A 157 12.42 5.68 -5.21
N GLU A 158 13.28 5.07 -4.40
CA GLU A 158 12.88 4.48 -3.12
C GLU A 158 12.28 5.52 -2.19
N ALA A 159 12.97 6.67 -2.02
CA ALA A 159 12.47 7.75 -1.16
C ALA A 159 11.15 8.35 -1.67
N CYS A 160 11.01 8.55 -2.99
CA CYS A 160 9.78 9.06 -3.59
C CYS A 160 8.63 8.07 -3.41
N ALA A 161 8.88 6.77 -3.60
CA ALA A 161 7.86 5.74 -3.45
C ALA A 161 7.45 5.55 -1.98
N ASP A 162 8.39 5.61 -1.05
CA ASP A 162 8.12 5.55 0.40
C ASP A 162 7.28 6.75 0.87
N SER A 163 7.51 7.94 0.31
CA SER A 163 6.73 9.13 0.61
C SER A 163 5.45 9.26 -0.22
N LEU A 164 5.14 8.28 -1.08
CA LEU A 164 4.04 8.33 -2.05
C LEU A 164 4.08 9.59 -2.94
N PHE A 165 5.26 10.07 -3.33
CA PHE A 165 5.43 11.22 -4.21
C PHE A 165 5.39 10.77 -5.68
N LEU A 166 4.21 10.91 -6.33
CA LEU A 166 3.95 10.36 -7.67
C LEU A 166 4.89 10.91 -8.75
N GLU A 167 5.05 12.24 -8.84
CA GLU A 167 5.80 12.88 -9.92
C GLU A 167 7.28 12.43 -9.92
N GLY A 168 7.92 12.45 -8.75
CA GLY A 168 9.28 11.94 -8.57
C GLY A 168 9.37 10.44 -8.83
N THR A 169 8.36 9.65 -8.42
CA THR A 169 8.32 8.20 -8.66
C THR A 169 8.26 7.89 -10.15
N LEU A 170 7.37 8.55 -10.92
CA LEU A 170 7.24 8.38 -12.37
C LEU A 170 8.54 8.77 -13.10
N SER A 171 9.11 9.91 -12.74
CA SER A 171 10.34 10.43 -13.33
C SER A 171 11.53 9.50 -13.07
N CYS A 172 11.74 9.10 -11.81
CA CYS A 172 12.81 8.18 -11.43
C CYS A 172 12.60 6.79 -12.05
N TRP A 173 11.36 6.31 -12.10
CA TRP A 173 11.00 5.05 -12.76
C TRP A 173 11.43 5.05 -14.23
N GLN A 174 10.99 6.05 -15.01
CA GLN A 174 11.36 6.17 -16.42
C GLN A 174 12.88 6.22 -16.62
N LYS A 175 13.59 6.96 -15.75
CA LYS A 175 15.06 7.02 -15.79
C LYS A 175 15.74 5.69 -15.50
N LEU A 176 15.22 4.90 -14.58
CA LEU A 176 15.83 3.62 -14.20
C LEU A 176 15.47 2.51 -15.17
N THR A 177 14.19 2.37 -15.52
CA THR A 177 13.70 1.25 -16.33
C THR A 177 13.88 1.50 -17.83
N LYS A 178 13.42 2.64 -18.36
CA LYS A 178 13.45 2.93 -19.80
C LYS A 178 14.83 3.43 -20.27
N ASP A 179 15.41 4.40 -19.58
CA ASP A 179 16.68 5.01 -20.04
C ASP A 179 17.90 4.14 -19.72
N ARG A 180 17.85 3.35 -18.63
CA ARG A 180 19.01 2.62 -18.09
C ARG A 180 18.84 1.10 -18.04
N GLY A 181 17.64 0.56 -18.24
CA GLY A 181 17.39 -0.88 -18.21
C GLY A 181 17.72 -1.54 -16.87
N VAL A 182 17.56 -0.81 -15.76
CA VAL A 182 17.89 -1.29 -14.42
C VAL A 182 16.79 -2.22 -13.92
N VAL A 183 17.19 -3.42 -13.51
CA VAL A 183 16.29 -4.36 -12.83
C VAL A 183 16.17 -3.95 -11.36
N LEU A 184 14.95 -3.66 -10.92
CA LEU A 184 14.66 -3.34 -9.53
C LEU A 184 14.43 -4.63 -8.73
N HIS A 185 14.54 -4.54 -7.41
CA HIS A 185 14.14 -5.63 -6.54
C HIS A 185 12.63 -5.57 -6.26
N GLU A 186 12.02 -6.72 -5.98
CA GLU A 186 10.57 -6.88 -5.80
C GLU A 186 9.95 -5.89 -4.79
N GLY A 187 10.63 -5.66 -3.66
CA GLY A 187 10.17 -4.70 -2.65
C GLY A 187 10.00 -3.26 -3.18
N LEU A 188 10.86 -2.83 -4.10
CA LEU A 188 10.75 -1.50 -4.71
C LEU A 188 9.64 -1.44 -5.76
N TYR A 189 9.42 -2.51 -6.53
CA TYR A 189 8.24 -2.63 -7.39
C TYR A 189 6.96 -2.47 -6.58
N LEU A 190 6.85 -3.13 -5.42
CA LEU A 190 5.69 -3.02 -4.55
C LEU A 190 5.48 -1.60 -4.00
N LYS A 191 6.55 -0.91 -3.58
CA LYS A 191 6.47 0.51 -3.16
C LYS A 191 5.95 1.41 -4.30
N VAL A 192 6.42 1.19 -5.52
CA VAL A 192 5.97 1.92 -6.72
C VAL A 192 4.49 1.60 -7.04
N LEU A 193 4.08 0.33 -7.00
CA LEU A 193 2.68 -0.09 -7.16
C LEU A 193 1.77 0.54 -6.11
N ASN A 194 2.21 0.59 -4.85
CA ASN A 194 1.48 1.26 -3.78
C ASN A 194 1.33 2.76 -4.02
N THR A 195 2.37 3.41 -4.55
CA THR A 195 2.31 4.83 -4.96
C THR A 195 1.29 5.02 -6.09
N ALA A 196 1.32 4.17 -7.11
CA ALA A 196 0.35 4.21 -8.21
C ALA A 196 -1.10 4.01 -7.71
N SER A 197 -1.33 3.06 -6.81
CA SER A 197 -2.61 2.85 -6.14
C SER A 197 -3.10 4.08 -5.39
N ARG A 198 -2.23 4.72 -4.60
CA ARG A 198 -2.61 5.88 -3.77
C ARG A 198 -3.01 7.10 -4.59
N HIS A 199 -2.47 7.23 -5.80
CA HIS A 199 -2.76 8.34 -6.71
C HIS A 199 -3.67 7.97 -7.88
N ALA A 200 -4.35 6.81 -7.82
CA ALA A 200 -5.27 6.37 -8.86
C ALA A 200 -4.63 6.35 -10.25
N GLN A 201 -3.42 5.78 -10.38
CA GLN A 201 -2.67 5.69 -11.64
C GLN A 201 -2.64 4.24 -12.17
N PRO A 202 -3.74 3.73 -12.75
CA PRO A 202 -3.82 2.35 -13.22
C PRO A 202 -2.89 2.06 -14.39
N THR A 203 -2.75 2.98 -15.34
CA THR A 203 -1.83 2.86 -16.49
C THR A 203 -0.39 2.66 -16.05
N PHE A 204 0.04 3.40 -15.01
CA PHE A 204 1.36 3.24 -14.44
C PHE A 204 1.50 1.90 -13.70
N ALA A 205 0.48 1.49 -12.95
CA ALA A 205 0.49 0.18 -12.28
C ALA A 205 0.61 -0.98 -13.29
N PHE A 206 -0.09 -0.94 -14.43
CA PHE A 206 0.08 -1.91 -15.52
C PHE A 206 1.52 -1.91 -16.06
N GLU A 207 2.09 -0.75 -16.36
CA GLU A 207 3.49 -0.65 -16.83
C GLU A 207 4.47 -1.31 -15.85
N VAL A 208 4.22 -1.14 -14.54
CA VAL A 208 5.05 -1.70 -13.48
C VAL A 208 4.94 -3.23 -13.45
N LEU A 209 3.73 -3.79 -13.57
CA LEU A 209 3.52 -5.24 -13.64
C LEU A 209 4.11 -5.85 -14.93
N ASP A 210 3.90 -5.21 -16.09
CA ASP A 210 4.48 -5.66 -17.36
C ASP A 210 6.01 -5.71 -17.28
N SER A 211 6.63 -4.73 -16.60
CA SER A 211 8.07 -4.74 -16.35
C SER A 211 8.51 -5.91 -15.46
N MET A 212 7.70 -6.32 -14.48
CA MET A 212 8.01 -7.47 -13.61
C MET A 212 7.90 -8.78 -14.40
N GLU A 213 6.86 -8.93 -15.23
CA GLU A 213 6.65 -10.11 -16.08
C GLU A 213 7.76 -10.26 -17.12
N ALA A 214 8.17 -9.17 -17.77
CA ALA A 214 9.25 -9.17 -18.76
C ALA A 214 10.59 -9.68 -18.18
N LEU A 215 10.77 -9.58 -16.86
CA LEU A 215 11.94 -10.08 -16.13
C LEU A 215 11.76 -11.51 -15.60
N GLY A 216 10.61 -12.13 -15.84
CA GLY A 216 10.27 -13.46 -15.34
C GLY A 216 9.97 -13.50 -13.85
N ILE A 217 9.62 -12.37 -13.23
CA ILE A 217 9.15 -12.34 -11.84
C ILE A 217 7.73 -12.93 -11.83
N ALA A 218 7.53 -13.96 -11.02
CA ALA A 218 6.21 -14.57 -10.84
C ALA A 218 5.31 -13.60 -10.06
N LEU A 219 4.33 -13.01 -10.75
CA LEU A 219 3.33 -12.16 -10.11
C LEU A 219 2.43 -12.98 -9.18
N ASP A 220 2.03 -12.34 -8.09
CA ASP A 220 1.22 -12.92 -7.01
C ASP A 220 0.18 -11.88 -6.54
N GLU A 221 -0.73 -12.30 -5.67
CA GLU A 221 -1.84 -11.52 -5.11
C GLU A 221 -1.45 -10.08 -4.71
N HIS A 222 -0.38 -9.93 -3.94
CA HIS A 222 0.08 -8.66 -3.40
C HIS A 222 0.54 -7.65 -4.47
N HIS A 223 0.87 -8.12 -5.68
CA HIS A 223 1.23 -7.27 -6.81
C HIS A 223 -0.01 -6.71 -7.52
N PHE A 224 -1.07 -7.51 -7.61
CA PHE A 224 -2.30 -7.13 -8.29
C PHE A 224 -3.28 -6.32 -7.43
N SER A 225 -3.25 -6.51 -6.12
CA SER A 225 -4.11 -5.74 -5.20
C SER A 225 -3.95 -4.22 -5.37
N PRO A 226 -2.72 -3.64 -5.43
CA PRO A 226 -2.55 -2.22 -5.71
C PRO A 226 -3.09 -1.77 -7.08
N LEU A 227 -2.99 -2.62 -8.11
CA LEU A 227 -3.53 -2.31 -9.45
C LEU A 227 -5.05 -2.17 -9.41
N LEU A 228 -5.75 -3.16 -8.83
CA LEU A 228 -7.21 -3.11 -8.72
C LEU A 228 -7.67 -1.91 -7.88
N GLU A 229 -6.97 -1.61 -6.78
CA GLU A 229 -7.23 -0.41 -6.01
C GLU A 229 -7.05 0.87 -6.83
N ALA A 230 -6.00 0.96 -7.66
CA ALA A 230 -5.75 2.10 -8.53
C ALA A 230 -6.91 2.30 -9.52
N CYS A 231 -7.34 1.24 -10.21
CA CYS A 231 -8.44 1.28 -11.17
C CYS A 231 -9.75 1.72 -10.49
N CYS A 232 -10.06 1.17 -9.31
CA CYS A 232 -11.28 1.51 -8.58
C CYS A 232 -11.27 2.97 -8.08
N LYS A 233 -10.12 3.49 -7.62
CA LYS A 233 -10.01 4.89 -7.16
C LYS A 233 -10.13 5.88 -8.31
N ASP A 234 -9.67 5.52 -9.51
CA ASP A 234 -9.80 6.38 -10.71
C ASP A 234 -11.20 6.29 -11.33
N GLY A 235 -11.98 5.26 -11.00
CA GLY A 235 -13.27 4.96 -11.61
C GLY A 235 -13.16 4.25 -12.97
N GLN A 236 -11.98 3.74 -13.30
CA GLN A 236 -11.68 3.01 -14.52
C GLN A 236 -12.13 1.54 -14.39
N LEU A 237 -13.43 1.31 -14.57
CA LEU A 237 -14.04 -0.02 -14.43
C LEU A 237 -13.57 -1.01 -15.51
N VAL A 238 -13.36 -0.57 -16.75
CA VAL A 238 -12.89 -1.44 -17.85
C VAL A 238 -11.53 -2.04 -17.51
N GLU A 239 -10.62 -1.20 -17.04
CA GLU A 239 -9.29 -1.57 -16.59
C GLU A 239 -9.33 -2.44 -15.34
N ALA A 240 -10.26 -2.16 -14.40
CA ALA A 240 -10.46 -2.99 -13.21
C ALA A 240 -10.92 -4.42 -13.56
N PHE A 241 -11.89 -4.57 -14.46
CA PHE A 241 -12.33 -5.88 -14.94
C PHE A 241 -11.22 -6.57 -15.73
N THR A 242 -10.51 -5.86 -16.60
CA THR A 242 -9.39 -6.42 -17.36
C THR A 242 -8.28 -6.93 -16.44
N ALA A 243 -7.95 -6.18 -15.38
CA ALA A 243 -7.03 -6.63 -14.34
C ALA A 243 -7.57 -7.89 -13.63
N LEU A 244 -8.86 -7.94 -13.29
CA LEU A 244 -9.47 -9.11 -12.66
C LEU A 244 -9.40 -10.36 -13.55
N GLU A 245 -9.63 -10.21 -14.85
CA GLU A 245 -9.51 -11.31 -15.82
C GLU A 245 -8.06 -11.78 -15.98
N LEU A 246 -7.10 -10.85 -15.95
CA LEU A 246 -5.68 -11.20 -15.95
C LEU A 246 -5.31 -12.02 -14.69
N ILE A 247 -5.81 -11.63 -13.51
CA ILE A 247 -5.59 -12.37 -12.25
C ILE A 247 -6.25 -13.75 -12.31
N ALA A 248 -7.46 -13.83 -12.88
CA ALA A 248 -8.18 -15.09 -13.08
C ALA A 248 -7.39 -16.05 -13.98
N SER A 249 -6.85 -15.55 -15.10
CA SER A 249 -6.07 -16.34 -16.05
C SER A 249 -4.79 -16.95 -15.45
N LYS A 250 -4.28 -16.34 -14.37
CA LYS A 250 -3.10 -16.82 -13.61
C LYS A 250 -3.47 -17.78 -12.48
N GLY A 251 -4.75 -18.05 -12.24
CA GLY A 251 -5.22 -18.95 -11.18
C GLY A 251 -5.09 -18.36 -9.76
N LEU A 252 -4.85 -17.05 -9.63
CA LEU A 252 -4.59 -16.42 -8.33
C LEU A 252 -5.88 -16.15 -7.52
N LEU A 253 -7.06 -16.19 -8.16
CA LEU A 253 -8.35 -15.91 -7.50
C LEU A 253 -8.89 -17.09 -6.68
N GLU A 254 -8.40 -18.31 -6.90
CA GLU A 254 -8.81 -19.48 -6.10
C GLU A 254 -8.25 -19.43 -4.67
N SER A 255 -7.21 -18.62 -4.45
CA SER A 255 -6.47 -18.56 -3.18
C SER A 255 -7.01 -17.52 -2.20
N SER A 256 -7.69 -16.45 -2.67
CA SER A 256 -8.12 -15.35 -1.81
C SER A 256 -9.26 -14.53 -2.43
N SER A 257 -10.36 -14.39 -1.68
CA SER A 257 -11.46 -13.47 -2.02
C SER A 257 -11.13 -12.00 -1.71
N GLU A 258 -9.94 -11.69 -1.16
CA GLU A 258 -9.58 -10.34 -0.73
C GLU A 258 -9.15 -9.46 -1.89
N ILE A 259 -8.57 -10.03 -2.95
CA ILE A 259 -8.10 -9.30 -4.14
C ILE A 259 -9.22 -8.54 -4.84
N SER A 260 -10.38 -9.18 -4.99
CA SER A 260 -11.54 -8.61 -5.69
C SER A 260 -12.37 -7.68 -4.80
N ARG A 261 -12.03 -7.58 -3.51
CA ARG A 261 -12.78 -6.81 -2.51
C ARG A 261 -12.90 -5.32 -2.84
N PRO A 262 -11.86 -4.59 -3.29
CA PRO A 262 -11.96 -3.18 -3.65
C PRO A 262 -12.94 -2.95 -4.80
N LEU A 263 -12.88 -3.80 -5.84
CA LEU A 263 -13.79 -3.71 -6.98
C LEU A 263 -15.22 -4.02 -6.55
N LEU A 264 -15.42 -5.03 -5.71
CA LEU A 264 -16.74 -5.34 -5.17
C LEU A 264 -17.33 -4.19 -4.33
N ASP A 265 -16.52 -3.53 -3.49
CA ASP A 265 -16.98 -2.35 -2.74
C ASP A 265 -17.34 -1.17 -3.65
N PHE A 266 -16.54 -0.97 -4.71
CA PHE A 266 -16.81 0.07 -5.69
C PHE A 266 -18.11 -0.19 -6.47
N VAL A 267 -18.29 -1.41 -6.98
CA VAL A 267 -19.49 -1.80 -7.75
C VAL A 267 -20.74 -1.84 -6.87
N ALA A 268 -20.61 -2.29 -5.61
CA ALA A 268 -21.71 -2.35 -4.65
C ALA A 268 -22.07 -0.99 -4.02
N ALA A 269 -21.53 0.13 -4.52
CA ALA A 269 -21.84 1.47 -4.03
C ALA A 269 -23.31 1.88 -4.28
N GLY A 270 -23.94 1.34 -5.32
CA GLY A 270 -25.35 1.59 -5.61
C GLY A 270 -25.81 0.94 -6.92
N SER A 271 -27.12 0.98 -7.18
CA SER A 271 -27.73 0.35 -8.35
C SER A 271 -27.11 0.76 -9.68
N ASN A 272 -26.83 2.05 -9.88
CA ASN A 272 -26.24 2.54 -11.13
C ASN A 272 -24.82 1.99 -11.35
N SER A 273 -24.02 1.89 -10.29
CA SER A 273 -22.66 1.34 -10.37
C SER A 273 -22.66 -0.14 -10.75
N VAL A 274 -23.67 -0.89 -10.32
CA VAL A 274 -23.85 -2.28 -10.75
C VAL A 274 -24.27 -2.36 -12.21
N ASP A 275 -25.16 -1.48 -12.67
CA ASP A 275 -25.59 -1.43 -14.08
C ASP A 275 -24.41 -1.05 -15.00
N ASP A 276 -23.63 -0.02 -14.63
CA ASP A 276 -22.42 0.37 -15.38
C ASP A 276 -21.41 -0.78 -15.45
N ALA A 277 -21.21 -1.50 -14.34
CA ALA A 277 -20.31 -2.65 -14.29
C ALA A 277 -20.83 -3.84 -15.13
N TRP A 278 -22.15 -4.05 -15.16
CA TRP A 278 -22.78 -5.06 -16.01
C TRP A 278 -22.60 -4.74 -17.49
N ASP A 279 -22.85 -3.49 -17.91
CA ASP A 279 -22.69 -3.05 -19.29
C ASP A 279 -21.24 -3.23 -19.78
N ILE A 280 -20.27 -2.89 -18.93
CA ILE A 280 -18.84 -3.11 -19.22
C ILE A 280 -18.52 -4.60 -19.33
N PHE A 281 -19.03 -5.41 -18.41
CA PHE A 281 -18.81 -6.85 -18.41
C PHE A 281 -19.37 -7.51 -19.68
N GLU A 282 -20.59 -7.16 -20.09
CA GLU A 282 -21.17 -7.62 -21.35
C GLU A 282 -20.39 -7.13 -22.57
N GLN A 283 -19.93 -5.87 -22.54
CA GLN A 283 -19.13 -5.30 -23.63
C GLN A 283 -17.79 -6.05 -23.78
N LEU A 284 -17.11 -6.37 -22.67
CA LEU A 284 -15.87 -7.15 -22.69
C LEU A 284 -16.08 -8.52 -23.34
N HIS A 285 -17.14 -9.23 -22.94
CA HIS A 285 -17.51 -10.52 -23.54
C HIS A 285 -17.81 -10.38 -25.04
N ARG A 286 -18.59 -9.36 -25.44
CA ARG A 286 -18.95 -9.08 -26.84
C ARG A 286 -17.75 -8.77 -27.71
N ASP A 287 -16.75 -8.10 -27.15
CA ASP A 287 -15.48 -7.78 -27.81
C ASP A 287 -14.52 -8.98 -27.88
N GLY A 288 -14.92 -10.14 -27.37
CA GLY A 288 -14.13 -11.37 -27.40
C GLY A 288 -13.07 -11.45 -26.30
N HIS A 289 -13.11 -10.57 -25.29
CA HIS A 289 -12.31 -10.73 -24.10
C HIS A 289 -12.91 -11.87 -23.25
N GLY A 290 -12.05 -12.73 -22.70
CA GLY A 290 -12.50 -13.77 -21.78
C GLY A 290 -13.05 -13.14 -20.50
N VAL A 291 -14.29 -13.49 -20.14
CA VAL A 291 -14.91 -13.11 -18.87
C VAL A 291 -14.92 -14.31 -17.92
N SER A 292 -14.53 -14.12 -16.66
CA SER A 292 -14.42 -15.20 -15.70
C SER A 292 -15.67 -15.34 -14.84
N VAL A 293 -15.88 -16.56 -14.33
CA VAL A 293 -16.89 -16.83 -13.29
C VAL A 293 -16.67 -15.97 -12.04
N THR A 294 -15.44 -15.52 -11.77
CA THR A 294 -15.15 -14.65 -10.62
C THR A 294 -15.72 -13.26 -10.80
N SER A 295 -15.49 -12.62 -11.95
CA SER A 295 -16.10 -11.32 -12.29
C SER A 295 -17.62 -11.40 -12.32
N PHE A 296 -18.17 -12.50 -12.84
CA PHE A 296 -19.60 -12.78 -12.81
C PHE A 296 -20.16 -12.88 -11.39
N ASN A 297 -19.48 -13.63 -10.51
CA ASN A 297 -19.84 -13.78 -9.11
C ASN A 297 -19.76 -12.44 -8.35
N LEU A 298 -18.79 -11.57 -8.70
CA LEU A 298 -18.67 -10.24 -8.12
C LEU A 298 -19.91 -9.39 -8.40
N LEU A 299 -20.45 -9.43 -9.63
CA LEU A 299 -21.66 -8.68 -10.02
C LEU A 299 -22.92 -9.19 -9.30
N ILE A 300 -23.03 -10.51 -9.13
CA ILE A 300 -24.10 -11.14 -8.32
C ILE A 300 -23.97 -10.70 -6.85
N GLU A 301 -22.78 -10.79 -6.27
CA GLU A 301 -22.54 -10.41 -4.88
C GLU A 301 -22.80 -8.91 -4.66
N ALA A 302 -22.38 -8.05 -5.59
CA ALA A 302 -22.66 -6.62 -5.54
C ALA A 302 -24.17 -6.33 -5.51
N SER A 303 -24.93 -6.99 -6.40
CA SER A 303 -26.39 -6.91 -6.46
C SER A 303 -27.06 -7.36 -5.15
N VAL A 304 -26.58 -8.46 -4.57
CA VAL A 304 -27.07 -8.96 -3.27
C VAL A 304 -26.78 -7.99 -2.13
N ARG A 305 -25.60 -7.34 -2.12
CA ARG A 305 -25.21 -6.39 -1.07
C ARG A 305 -26.10 -5.15 -1.03
N ILE A 306 -26.52 -4.66 -2.20
CA ILE A 306 -27.48 -3.55 -2.33
C ILE A 306 -28.95 -4.00 -2.15
N ASN A 307 -29.19 -5.24 -1.70
CA ASN A 307 -30.52 -5.85 -1.53
C ASN A 307 -31.35 -5.97 -2.82
N ASP A 308 -30.71 -6.08 -3.98
CA ASP A 308 -31.37 -6.25 -5.27
C ASP A 308 -31.26 -7.71 -5.75
N LEU A 309 -32.03 -8.58 -5.09
CA LEU A 309 -32.11 -10.00 -5.46
C LEU A 309 -32.64 -10.22 -6.89
N PRO A 310 -33.65 -9.47 -7.39
CA PRO A 310 -34.08 -9.59 -8.79
C PRO A 310 -32.94 -9.35 -9.79
N ARG A 311 -32.11 -8.32 -9.58
CA ARG A 311 -30.92 -8.09 -10.44
C ARG A 311 -29.94 -9.25 -10.36
N ALA A 312 -29.64 -9.74 -9.15
CA ALA A 312 -28.73 -10.87 -8.97
C ALA A 312 -29.19 -12.13 -9.73
N LEU A 313 -30.50 -12.41 -9.74
CA LEU A 313 -31.08 -13.51 -10.49
C LEU A 313 -31.06 -13.28 -12.00
N GLY A 314 -31.29 -12.03 -12.45
CA GLY A 314 -31.17 -11.67 -13.87
C GLY A 314 -29.76 -11.89 -14.40
N ILE A 315 -28.74 -11.49 -13.63
CA ILE A 315 -27.33 -11.76 -13.94
C ILE A 315 -27.10 -13.28 -14.00
N PHE A 316 -27.56 -14.04 -13.00
CA PHE A 316 -27.42 -15.50 -12.99
C PHE A 316 -28.01 -16.17 -14.24
N GLN A 317 -29.16 -15.70 -14.70
CA GLN A 317 -29.82 -16.22 -15.92
C GLN A 317 -29.04 -15.94 -17.21
N ALA A 318 -28.14 -14.95 -17.22
CA ALA A 318 -27.30 -14.64 -18.36
C ALA A 318 -26.06 -15.55 -18.48
N ALA A 319 -25.81 -16.45 -17.52
CA ALA A 319 -24.63 -17.32 -17.51
C ALA A 319 -24.44 -18.10 -18.81
N ASP A 320 -25.50 -18.74 -19.32
CA ASP A 320 -25.46 -19.51 -20.57
C ASP A 320 -25.14 -18.63 -21.78
N THR A 321 -25.67 -17.40 -21.81
CA THR A 321 -25.44 -16.45 -22.92
C THR A 321 -24.03 -15.87 -22.92
N LEU A 322 -23.32 -15.99 -21.80
CA LEU A 322 -21.96 -15.50 -21.59
C LEU A 322 -20.92 -16.62 -21.64
N ASP A 323 -21.35 -17.86 -21.95
CA ASP A 323 -20.52 -19.08 -21.89
C ASP A 323 -19.87 -19.32 -20.51
N ILE A 324 -20.52 -18.86 -19.44
CA ILE A 324 -20.03 -19.01 -18.05
C ILE A 324 -20.74 -20.19 -17.41
N THR A 325 -19.97 -21.11 -16.84
CA THR A 325 -20.52 -22.18 -16.00
C THR A 325 -20.57 -21.70 -14.55
N PRO A 326 -21.76 -21.53 -13.95
CA PRO A 326 -21.88 -21.21 -12.53
C PRO A 326 -21.14 -22.22 -11.66
N ASN A 327 -20.49 -21.72 -10.60
CA ASN A 327 -19.77 -22.55 -9.65
C ASN A 327 -20.38 -22.44 -8.24
N ILE A 328 -19.77 -23.12 -7.27
CA ILE A 328 -20.27 -23.11 -5.89
C ILE A 328 -20.35 -21.71 -5.28
N GLU A 329 -19.42 -20.81 -5.63
CA GLU A 329 -19.43 -19.44 -5.14
C GLU A 329 -20.56 -18.61 -5.78
N THR A 330 -20.93 -18.89 -7.04
CA THR A 330 -22.13 -18.32 -7.68
C THR A 330 -23.38 -18.61 -6.85
N TYR A 331 -23.58 -19.88 -6.52
CA TYR A 331 -24.72 -20.30 -5.72
C TYR A 331 -24.66 -19.79 -4.29
N HIS A 332 -23.47 -19.68 -3.68
CA HIS A 332 -23.34 -19.07 -2.36
C HIS A 332 -23.72 -17.59 -2.35
N ALA A 333 -23.36 -16.82 -3.39
CA ALA A 333 -23.74 -15.42 -3.51
C ALA A 333 -25.26 -15.29 -3.59
N LEU A 334 -25.91 -16.08 -4.46
CA LEU A 334 -27.37 -16.12 -4.59
C LEU A 334 -28.06 -16.56 -3.30
N LEU A 335 -27.62 -17.66 -2.69
CA LEU A 335 -28.18 -18.16 -1.42
C LEU A 335 -28.04 -17.13 -0.30
N SER A 336 -26.96 -16.36 -0.26
CA SER A 336 -26.80 -15.25 0.69
C SER A 336 -27.87 -14.18 0.50
N GLY A 337 -28.21 -13.82 -0.74
CA GLY A 337 -29.30 -12.90 -1.06
C GLY A 337 -30.68 -13.48 -0.70
N VAL A 338 -30.89 -14.76 -0.99
CA VAL A 338 -32.13 -15.49 -0.65
C VAL A 338 -32.35 -15.57 0.86
N VAL A 339 -31.29 -15.82 1.64
CA VAL A 339 -31.33 -15.78 3.12
C VAL A 339 -31.79 -14.41 3.60
N ARG A 340 -31.16 -13.33 3.12
CA ARG A 340 -31.53 -11.95 3.50
C ARG A 340 -32.99 -11.62 3.19
N ALA A 341 -33.50 -12.12 2.06
CA ALA A 341 -34.87 -11.89 1.64
C ALA A 341 -35.88 -12.89 2.24
N GLY A 342 -35.43 -13.98 2.87
CA GLY A 342 -36.30 -15.03 3.41
C GLY A 342 -37.07 -15.83 2.34
N HIS A 343 -36.59 -15.87 1.09
CA HIS A 343 -37.29 -16.54 -0.02
C HIS A 343 -37.01 -18.05 -0.08
N HIS A 344 -37.65 -18.81 0.81
CA HIS A 344 -37.42 -20.26 0.94
C HIS A 344 -37.60 -21.09 -0.34
N GLU A 345 -38.62 -20.78 -1.15
CA GLU A 345 -38.92 -21.56 -2.35
C GLU A 345 -37.78 -21.46 -3.38
N LEU A 346 -37.32 -20.24 -3.64
CA LEU A 346 -36.16 -19.97 -4.48
C LEU A 346 -34.88 -20.61 -3.91
N GLY A 347 -34.69 -20.56 -2.59
CA GLY A 347 -33.54 -21.23 -1.97
C GLY A 347 -33.54 -22.74 -2.18
N ARG A 348 -34.72 -23.38 -2.13
CA ARG A 348 -34.86 -24.81 -2.44
C ARG A 348 -34.59 -25.11 -3.91
N GLU A 349 -35.04 -24.26 -4.83
CA GLU A 349 -34.77 -24.40 -6.27
C GLU A 349 -33.27 -24.33 -6.56
N LEU A 350 -32.57 -23.32 -6.05
CA LEU A 350 -31.11 -23.19 -6.19
C LEU A 350 -30.37 -24.41 -5.62
N VAL A 351 -30.82 -24.96 -4.49
CA VAL A 351 -30.22 -26.18 -3.90
C VAL A 351 -30.45 -27.40 -4.77
N GLN A 352 -31.63 -27.54 -5.37
CA GLN A 352 -31.91 -28.64 -6.30
C GLN A 352 -31.06 -28.54 -7.56
N GLU A 353 -30.84 -27.33 -8.09
CA GLU A 353 -29.91 -27.10 -9.19
C GLU A 353 -28.47 -27.47 -8.83
N MET A 354 -27.97 -27.04 -7.66
CA MET A 354 -26.64 -27.45 -7.17
C MET A 354 -26.49 -28.97 -7.08
N GLN A 355 -27.51 -29.66 -6.58
CA GLN A 355 -27.52 -31.12 -6.48
C GLN A 355 -27.58 -31.80 -7.85
N ALA A 356 -28.38 -31.29 -8.77
CA ALA A 356 -28.47 -31.78 -10.14
C ALA A 356 -27.15 -31.60 -10.91
N ALA A 357 -26.44 -30.50 -10.64
CA ALA A 357 -25.09 -30.23 -11.13
C ALA A 357 -23.98 -31.00 -10.38
N ALA A 358 -24.35 -31.91 -9.46
CA ALA A 358 -23.44 -32.70 -8.64
C ALA A 358 -22.41 -31.89 -7.84
N MET A 359 -22.76 -30.65 -7.46
CA MET A 359 -21.89 -29.79 -6.65
C MET A 359 -21.88 -30.27 -5.20
N ALA A 360 -20.69 -30.53 -4.67
CA ALA A 360 -20.52 -30.94 -3.27
C ALA A 360 -20.82 -29.77 -2.33
N PHE A 361 -21.71 -30.00 -1.35
CA PHE A 361 -21.97 -29.00 -0.31
C PHE A 361 -20.72 -28.76 0.53
N THR A 362 -20.40 -27.49 0.76
CA THR A 362 -19.34 -27.07 1.68
C THR A 362 -19.92 -26.62 3.01
N SER A 363 -19.04 -26.37 3.98
CA SER A 363 -19.41 -25.75 5.26
C SER A 363 -20.24 -24.45 5.06
N LYS A 364 -19.90 -23.64 4.06
CA LYS A 364 -20.61 -22.40 3.72
C LYS A 364 -22.02 -22.68 3.16
N THR A 365 -22.19 -23.73 2.35
CA THR A 365 -23.52 -24.17 1.88
C THR A 365 -24.41 -24.53 3.07
N TYR A 366 -23.99 -25.44 3.95
CA TYR A 366 -24.79 -25.85 5.11
C TYR A 366 -25.17 -24.68 6.01
N ARG A 367 -24.22 -23.76 6.26
CA ARG A 367 -24.50 -22.53 7.02
C ARG A 367 -25.62 -21.72 6.38
N LEU A 368 -25.56 -21.44 5.08
CA LEU A 368 -26.58 -20.67 4.37
C LEU A 368 -27.95 -21.36 4.41
N LEU A 369 -28.00 -22.69 4.28
CA LEU A 369 -29.24 -23.45 4.37
C LEU A 369 -29.85 -23.42 5.77
N ILE A 370 -29.02 -23.55 6.81
CA ILE A 370 -29.46 -23.41 8.20
C ILE A 370 -30.03 -22.00 8.43
N SER A 371 -29.29 -20.96 8.05
CA SER A 371 -29.75 -19.57 8.18
C SER A 371 -31.06 -19.36 7.44
N LEU A 372 -31.20 -19.88 6.21
CA LEU A 372 -32.44 -19.82 5.45
C LEU A 372 -33.57 -20.52 6.22
N SER A 373 -33.44 -21.80 6.59
CA SER A 373 -34.50 -22.58 7.25
C SER A 373 -34.95 -21.98 8.60
N LEU A 374 -34.09 -21.21 9.27
CA LEU A 374 -34.45 -20.47 10.50
C LEU A 374 -35.45 -19.33 10.26
N HIS A 375 -35.66 -18.85 9.03
CA HIS A 375 -36.72 -17.87 8.75
C HIS A 375 -38.14 -18.46 8.85
N ARG A 376 -38.31 -19.78 8.76
CA ARG A 376 -39.62 -20.45 8.88
C ARG A 376 -40.10 -20.49 10.33
N ASP A 377 -41.42 -20.69 10.49
CA ASP A 377 -42.00 -21.07 11.78
C ASP A 377 -41.72 -22.54 12.12
N ASN A 378 -41.80 -23.43 11.13
CA ASN A 378 -41.33 -24.81 11.26
C ASN A 378 -39.89 -24.90 10.75
N TYR A 379 -38.94 -24.97 11.69
CA TYR A 379 -37.50 -24.98 11.43
C TYR A 379 -36.84 -26.32 11.83
N GLU A 380 -37.59 -27.43 11.86
CA GLU A 380 -37.04 -28.76 12.18
C GLU A 380 -35.86 -29.17 11.28
N GLU A 381 -35.92 -28.77 10.01
CA GLU A 381 -34.87 -29.00 9.01
C GLU A 381 -33.51 -28.46 9.45
N VAL A 382 -33.47 -27.40 10.28
CA VAL A 382 -32.23 -26.81 10.80
C VAL A 382 -31.41 -27.82 11.60
N PHE A 383 -32.06 -28.63 12.44
CA PHE A 383 -31.36 -29.63 13.24
C PHE A 383 -30.88 -30.79 12.38
N PHE A 384 -31.64 -31.17 11.36
CA PHE A 384 -31.20 -32.16 10.38
C PHE A 384 -29.96 -31.69 9.62
N LEU A 385 -29.98 -30.46 9.09
CA LEU A 385 -28.86 -29.85 8.38
C LEU A 385 -27.62 -29.69 9.28
N LEU A 386 -27.81 -29.33 10.55
CA LEU A 386 -26.73 -29.21 11.53
C LEU A 386 -26.06 -30.57 11.79
N GLU A 387 -26.83 -31.63 12.00
CA GLU A 387 -26.29 -32.98 12.20
C GLU A 387 -25.64 -33.53 10.92
N GLU A 388 -26.23 -33.25 9.75
CA GLU A 388 -25.65 -33.65 8.49
C GLU A 388 -24.29 -32.96 8.25
N MET A 389 -24.19 -31.66 8.52
CA MET A 389 -22.95 -30.89 8.45
C MET A 389 -21.85 -31.53 9.30
N LYS A 390 -22.16 -31.93 10.54
CA LYS A 390 -21.22 -32.64 11.44
C LYS A 390 -20.85 -34.01 10.90
N ARG A 391 -21.82 -34.79 10.41
CA ARG A 391 -21.60 -36.13 9.84
C ARG A 391 -20.69 -36.09 8.61
N LYS A 392 -20.77 -35.01 7.82
CA LYS A 392 -19.87 -34.75 6.69
C LYS A 392 -18.47 -34.26 7.10
N GLY A 393 -18.21 -34.13 8.40
CA GLY A 393 -16.90 -33.76 8.95
C GLY A 393 -16.68 -32.26 9.10
N PHE A 394 -17.68 -31.42 8.78
CA PHE A 394 -17.57 -29.98 8.97
C PHE A 394 -17.84 -29.62 10.44
N ARG A 395 -17.06 -28.68 10.98
CA ARG A 395 -17.30 -28.11 12.31
C ARG A 395 -18.22 -26.89 12.17
N PRO A 396 -19.44 -26.91 12.75
CA PRO A 396 -20.29 -25.74 12.75
C PRO A 396 -19.61 -24.58 13.47
N GLY A 397 -19.60 -23.41 12.85
CA GLY A 397 -19.03 -22.20 13.45
C GLY A 397 -19.92 -21.63 14.56
N VAL A 398 -19.37 -20.75 15.39
CA VAL A 398 -20.11 -20.09 16.49
C VAL A 398 -21.39 -19.41 15.99
N GLY A 399 -21.35 -18.71 14.85
CA GLY A 399 -22.51 -18.02 14.29
C GLY A 399 -23.69 -18.95 13.97
N VAL A 400 -23.43 -20.19 13.52
CA VAL A 400 -24.48 -21.19 13.29
C VAL A 400 -25.20 -21.52 14.59
N TYR A 401 -24.46 -21.77 15.67
CA TYR A 401 -25.07 -22.04 16.96
C TYR A 401 -25.82 -20.83 17.49
N GLU A 402 -25.26 -19.61 17.36
CA GLU A 402 -25.92 -18.39 17.83
C GLU A 402 -27.26 -18.14 17.15
N GLU A 403 -27.34 -18.31 15.83
CA GLU A 403 -28.60 -18.18 15.07
C GLU A 403 -29.65 -19.21 15.52
N ILE A 404 -29.25 -20.48 15.69
CA ILE A 404 -30.15 -21.55 16.16
C ILE A 404 -30.64 -21.28 17.58
N ILE A 405 -29.73 -20.95 18.50
CA ILE A 405 -30.06 -20.64 19.90
C ILE A 405 -31.00 -19.44 19.95
N GLY A 406 -30.71 -18.38 19.20
CA GLY A 406 -31.54 -17.18 19.13
C GLY A 406 -32.97 -17.50 18.72
N LYS A 407 -33.15 -18.24 17.62
CA LYS A 407 -34.49 -18.64 17.16
C LYS A 407 -35.21 -19.53 18.19
N CYS A 408 -34.51 -20.50 18.77
CA CYS A 408 -35.10 -21.41 19.76
C CYS A 408 -35.55 -20.67 21.03
N VAL A 409 -34.76 -19.71 21.52
CA VAL A 409 -35.14 -18.88 22.68
C VAL A 409 -36.39 -18.05 22.37
N VAL A 410 -36.43 -17.41 21.20
CA VAL A 410 -37.59 -16.61 20.77
C VAL A 410 -38.85 -17.46 20.61
N LYS A 411 -38.72 -18.71 20.17
CA LYS A 411 -39.84 -19.65 20.00
C LYS A 411 -40.15 -20.50 21.24
N ASN A 412 -39.50 -20.21 22.38
CA ASN A 412 -39.61 -20.97 23.63
C ASN A 412 -39.34 -22.49 23.46
N ASP A 413 -38.40 -22.83 22.59
CA ASP A 413 -38.01 -24.20 22.30
C ASP A 413 -36.86 -24.66 23.22
N ALA A 414 -37.10 -25.68 24.03
CA ALA A 414 -36.13 -26.18 25.01
C ALA A 414 -34.79 -26.64 24.41
N ARG A 415 -34.72 -26.89 23.10
CA ARG A 415 -33.50 -27.31 22.39
C ARG A 415 -32.39 -26.27 22.40
N TRP A 416 -32.69 -24.99 22.69
CA TRP A 416 -31.65 -23.96 22.86
C TRP A 416 -30.60 -24.36 23.91
N ARG A 417 -31.00 -25.09 24.97
CA ARG A 417 -30.08 -25.56 26.02
C ARG A 417 -29.06 -26.57 25.50
N LEU A 418 -29.49 -27.46 24.62
CA LEU A 418 -28.63 -28.47 23.99
C LEU A 418 -27.64 -27.80 23.04
N ALA A 419 -28.12 -26.87 22.22
CA ALA A 419 -27.26 -26.09 21.33
C ALA A 419 -26.21 -25.26 22.10
N VAL A 420 -26.58 -24.64 23.25
CA VAL A 420 -25.63 -23.95 24.13
C VAL A 420 -24.59 -24.91 24.71
N SER A 421 -25.01 -26.08 25.22
CA SER A 421 -24.08 -27.04 25.79
C SER A 421 -23.09 -27.55 24.75
N GLU A 422 -23.57 -27.78 23.53
CA GLU A 422 -22.74 -28.27 22.44
C GLU A 422 -21.75 -27.20 21.96
N ALA A 423 -22.20 -25.95 21.79
CA ALA A 423 -21.32 -24.83 21.45
C ALA A 423 -20.19 -24.65 22.48
N LYS A 424 -20.50 -24.79 23.77
CA LYS A 424 -19.49 -24.73 24.86
C LYS A 424 -18.52 -25.92 24.84
N GLN A 425 -19.00 -27.13 24.53
CA GLN A 425 -18.13 -28.30 24.38
C GLN A 425 -17.15 -28.14 23.22
N GLN A 426 -17.53 -27.42 22.17
CA GLN A 426 -16.63 -27.05 21.06
C GLN A 426 -15.69 -25.88 21.38
N GLY A 427 -15.77 -25.31 22.59
CA GLY A 427 -14.91 -24.22 23.04
C GLY A 427 -15.36 -22.83 22.60
N TYR A 428 -16.58 -22.69 22.06
CA TYR A 428 -17.09 -21.39 21.64
C TYR A 428 -17.60 -20.57 22.84
N LYS A 429 -17.26 -19.28 22.83
CA LYS A 429 -17.86 -18.27 23.70
C LYS A 429 -18.98 -17.58 22.92
N LEU A 430 -20.20 -17.69 23.44
CA LEU A 430 -21.38 -17.03 22.87
C LEU A 430 -21.31 -15.51 23.08
N SER A 431 -21.81 -14.75 22.13
CA SER A 431 -21.93 -13.29 22.18
C SER A 431 -22.73 -12.79 23.39
N ASP A 432 -22.33 -11.64 23.92
CA ASP A 432 -22.94 -11.07 25.14
C ASP A 432 -24.43 -10.73 24.91
N SER A 433 -24.79 -10.33 23.68
CA SER A 433 -26.18 -10.09 23.26
C SER A 433 -27.03 -11.35 23.34
N LEU A 434 -26.52 -12.49 22.88
CA LEU A 434 -27.23 -13.76 22.95
C LEU A 434 -27.34 -14.26 24.40
N GLN A 435 -26.30 -14.06 25.22
CA GLN A 435 -26.36 -14.38 26.64
C GLN A 435 -27.42 -13.54 27.36
N ALA A 436 -27.53 -12.26 27.04
CA ALA A 436 -28.60 -11.40 27.56
C ALA A 436 -29.99 -11.91 27.13
N LEU A 437 -30.16 -12.32 25.87
CA LEU A 437 -31.41 -12.90 25.35
C LEU A 437 -31.80 -14.19 26.11
N ILE A 438 -30.83 -15.07 26.36
CA ILE A 438 -31.04 -16.29 27.15
C ILE A 438 -31.44 -15.95 28.60
N ASN A 439 -30.77 -14.98 29.22
CA ASN A 439 -31.03 -14.56 30.61
C ASN A 439 -32.39 -13.89 30.78
N ALA A 440 -32.87 -13.16 29.76
CA ALA A 440 -34.23 -12.65 29.69
C ALA A 440 -35.29 -13.76 29.53
N GLY A 441 -34.87 -15.01 29.29
CA GLY A 441 -35.69 -16.21 29.35
C GLY A 441 -36.80 -16.29 28.30
N GLY A 442 -36.74 -15.49 27.23
CA GLY A 442 -37.84 -15.30 26.29
C GLY A 442 -39.12 -14.71 26.92
N LYS A 443 -39.07 -14.26 28.19
CA LYS A 443 -40.25 -13.92 29.01
C LYS A 443 -40.81 -12.50 28.79
N GLU A 444 -40.20 -11.68 27.95
CA GLU A 444 -40.72 -10.33 27.62
C GLU A 444 -41.70 -10.33 26.44
N PHE A 445 -41.82 -11.43 25.69
CA PHE A 445 -42.74 -11.48 24.53
C PHE A 445 -44.22 -11.72 24.93
N GLU A 446 -44.49 -12.34 26.08
CA GLU A 446 -45.86 -12.52 26.57
C GLU A 446 -46.45 -11.22 27.13
N GLN A 447 -45.64 -10.35 27.76
CA GLN A 447 -46.13 -9.06 28.29
C GLN A 447 -46.41 -8.03 27.19
N ALA A 448 -45.61 -7.99 26.11
CA ALA A 448 -45.82 -7.06 25.00
C ALA A 448 -47.04 -7.42 24.11
N LEU A 449 -47.48 -8.67 24.12
CA LEU A 449 -48.70 -9.12 23.42
C LEU A 449 -49.95 -9.04 24.30
N SER A 450 -49.84 -9.17 25.63
CA SER A 450 -50.97 -9.00 26.56
C SER A 450 -51.35 -7.54 26.83
N GLU A 451 -50.47 -6.58 26.56
CA GLU A 451 -50.75 -5.14 26.72
C GLU A 451 -51.30 -4.45 25.46
N LYS A 452 -51.57 -5.22 24.39
CA LYS A 452 -52.18 -4.73 23.13
C LYS A 452 -53.50 -5.44 22.73
N THR A 453 -54.11 -6.17 23.65
CA THR A 453 -55.56 -6.52 23.60
C THR A 453 -56.33 -5.59 24.51
#